data_AF-A0A7S4PHY5-F1
#
_entry.id   AF-A0A7S4PHY5-F1
#
_cell.length_a   1.000
_cell.length_b   1.000
_cell.length_c   1.000
_cell.angle_alpha   90.00
_cell.angle_beta   90.00
_cell.angle_gamma   90.00
#
_symmetry.space_group_name_H-M   'P 1'
#
loop_
_entity.id
_entity.type
_entity.pdbx_description
1 polymer ?
#
loop_
_entity_poly.entity_id
_entity_poly.type
_entity_poly.pdbx_seq_one_letter_code
_entity_poly.pdbx_strand_id
1 'polypeptide(L)'
;GEVKEVKQEGKESEATEVKSENNGGEEAKDQPEQKEAEKDKAAEKPKKKGKYEILVPIKDNNLVNSICEFYGIKEDFPADQLFSSSETGNKVYFVSAEVKQMLGADIRGQLHTVHAGVKMFERNSAKGNIFEYRLRQEGVPFLMPYMSKRVLNVDKEDFSVFLKKGCMLMADLQTPGAKEKMEGMQGGCVLLVLNSEQYTGSNTVFMAGWRGTHQITLFVSKYELQALSNKILGTTSSKDEEKKDVKEEKKGVKEEKKDVKKENKDVKEEKKGVKEEKKDVKKENKDVKEEK
;
A
#
# COMPACT_ATOMS: atom_id res chain seq x y z
N GLY A 1 -27.17 -57.87 5.02
CA GLY A 1 -26.66 -58.51 3.78
C GLY A 1 -27.23 -57.70 2.63
N GLU A 2 -26.51 -57.41 1.56
CA GLU A 2 -25.35 -58.06 0.97
C GLU A 2 -24.47 -57.03 0.26
N VAL A 3 -23.19 -57.39 0.20
CA VAL A 3 -22.09 -56.79 -0.55
C VAL A 3 -22.23 -57.17 -2.02
N LYS A 4 -21.89 -56.27 -2.95
CA LYS A 4 -21.35 -56.67 -4.26
C LYS A 4 -20.13 -55.83 -4.65
N GLU A 5 -18.98 -56.49 -4.55
CA GLU A 5 -17.74 -56.19 -5.24
C GLU A 5 -17.92 -56.31 -6.75
N VAL A 6 -17.16 -55.51 -7.51
CA VAL A 6 -16.62 -55.92 -8.81
C VAL A 6 -15.15 -55.49 -8.89
N LYS A 7 -14.28 -56.48 -9.10
CA LYS A 7 -12.83 -56.48 -9.39
C LYS A 7 -12.63 -56.29 -10.92
N GLN A 8 -11.75 -55.41 -11.40
CA GLN A 8 -10.31 -55.58 -11.77
C GLN A 8 -10.04 -55.72 -13.28
N GLU A 9 -8.76 -55.49 -13.63
CA GLU A 9 -8.04 -55.58 -14.94
C GLU A 9 -8.01 -54.25 -15.74
N GLY A 10 -6.86 -53.64 -16.09
CA GLY A 10 -5.45 -54.03 -16.09
C GLY A 10 -4.94 -54.23 -17.52
N LYS A 11 -4.15 -53.29 -18.06
CA LYS A 11 -3.13 -53.55 -19.10
C LYS A 11 -2.18 -52.37 -19.33
N GLU A 12 -0.90 -52.64 -19.09
CA GLU A 12 0.28 -51.92 -19.58
C GLU A 12 0.47 -52.09 -21.10
N SER A 13 1.20 -51.16 -21.73
CA SER A 13 2.19 -51.49 -22.77
C SER A 13 3.17 -50.33 -23.02
N GLU A 14 4.46 -50.68 -22.93
CA GLU A 14 5.71 -50.04 -23.40
C GLU A 14 5.62 -49.43 -24.81
N ALA A 15 6.20 -48.25 -25.09
CA ALA A 15 7.62 -47.92 -25.38
C ALA A 15 8.10 -48.34 -26.79
N THR A 16 8.57 -47.35 -27.56
CA THR A 16 9.56 -47.55 -28.64
C THR A 16 10.38 -46.27 -28.83
N GLU A 17 11.69 -46.39 -28.60
CA GLU A 17 12.75 -45.50 -29.05
C GLU A 17 12.94 -45.57 -30.57
N VAL A 18 13.43 -44.48 -31.17
CA VAL A 18 14.25 -44.55 -32.39
C VAL A 18 15.49 -43.67 -32.20
N LYS A 19 16.65 -44.32 -32.35
CA LYS A 19 18.02 -43.78 -32.36
C LYS A 19 18.31 -42.94 -33.61
N SER A 20 19.33 -42.08 -33.51
CA SER A 20 20.31 -41.91 -34.59
C SER A 20 21.70 -41.61 -34.02
N GLU A 21 22.59 -42.60 -34.15
CA GLU A 21 24.04 -42.53 -33.97
C GLU A 21 24.69 -41.95 -35.25
N ASN A 22 25.81 -41.23 -35.16
CA ASN A 22 27.06 -41.66 -35.80
C ASN A 22 28.32 -40.88 -35.34
N ASN A 23 29.34 -41.65 -34.92
CA ASN A 23 30.81 -41.58 -35.07
C ASN A 23 31.54 -40.22 -35.17
N GLY A 24 32.73 -39.99 -34.61
CA GLY A 24 33.76 -40.85 -34.02
C GLY A 24 35.15 -40.34 -34.48
N GLY A 25 36.14 -40.27 -33.56
CA GLY A 25 37.55 -39.97 -33.90
C GLY A 25 38.39 -39.46 -32.71
N GLU A 26 39.33 -40.29 -32.25
CA GLU A 26 40.34 -40.05 -31.21
C GLU A 26 41.38 -38.97 -31.60
N GLU A 27 41.92 -38.24 -30.63
CA GLU A 27 43.36 -38.24 -30.31
C GLU A 27 43.67 -37.41 -29.04
N ALA A 28 44.62 -37.89 -28.24
CA ALA A 28 45.03 -37.33 -26.97
C ALA A 28 46.13 -36.26 -27.12
N LYS A 29 46.11 -35.22 -26.27
CA LYS A 29 47.24 -34.79 -25.41
C LYS A 29 47.00 -33.45 -24.68
N ASP A 30 47.58 -33.44 -23.48
CA ASP A 30 48.11 -32.34 -22.69
C ASP A 30 47.24 -31.43 -21.81
N GLN A 31 47.87 -31.15 -20.66
CA GLN A 31 47.43 -30.53 -19.42
C GLN A 31 47.45 -28.98 -19.47
N PRO A 32 47.02 -28.26 -18.40
CA PRO A 32 46.11 -27.13 -18.49
C PRO A 32 46.81 -25.76 -18.55
N GLU A 33 46.13 -24.77 -19.13
CA GLU A 33 46.43 -23.37 -18.85
C GLU A 33 45.16 -22.53 -18.74
N GLN A 34 45.09 -21.82 -17.60
CA GLN A 34 43.98 -21.00 -17.14
C GLN A 34 43.73 -19.83 -18.09
N LYS A 35 42.46 -19.58 -18.44
CA LYS A 35 41.95 -18.23 -18.72
C LYS A 35 40.48 -18.10 -18.28
N GLU A 36 40.26 -17.01 -17.57
CA GLU A 36 39.05 -16.62 -16.85
C GLU A 36 37.81 -16.56 -17.75
N ALA A 37 36.70 -17.11 -17.26
CA ALA A 37 35.37 -16.89 -17.82
C ALA A 37 34.51 -16.13 -16.79
N GLU A 38 34.13 -14.91 -17.15
CA GLU A 38 33.09 -14.11 -16.50
C GLU A 38 31.85 -14.98 -16.22
N LYS A 39 31.49 -15.12 -14.95
CA LYS A 39 30.18 -15.63 -14.55
C LYS A 39 29.16 -14.53 -14.69
N ASP A 40 28.38 -14.60 -15.76
CA ASP A 40 27.07 -13.96 -15.89
C ASP A 40 26.24 -14.22 -14.62
N LYS A 41 25.98 -13.15 -13.87
CA LYS A 41 25.00 -13.18 -12.78
C LYS A 41 23.61 -13.27 -13.40
N ALA A 42 23.13 -14.51 -13.58
CA ALA A 42 21.74 -14.77 -13.88
C ALA A 42 20.86 -14.10 -12.83
N ALA A 43 20.15 -13.05 -13.24
CA ALA A 43 19.18 -12.35 -12.41
C ALA A 43 18.12 -13.36 -11.94
N GLU A 44 18.06 -13.57 -10.64
CA GLU A 44 17.12 -14.48 -9.99
C GLU A 44 15.68 -14.02 -10.33
N LYS A 45 14.94 -14.85 -11.07
CA LYS A 45 13.55 -14.54 -11.44
C LYS A 45 12.71 -14.41 -10.16
N PRO A 46 11.84 -13.38 -10.04
CA PRO A 46 11.04 -13.18 -8.84
C PRO A 46 10.14 -14.40 -8.59
N LYS A 47 10.28 -15.01 -7.40
CA LYS A 47 9.47 -16.16 -6.97
C LYS A 47 7.98 -15.81 -7.10
N LYS A 48 7.22 -16.66 -7.81
CA LYS A 48 5.77 -16.53 -7.93
C LYS A 48 5.16 -16.48 -6.53
N LYS A 49 4.38 -15.44 -6.21
CA LYS A 49 3.65 -15.34 -4.94
C LYS A 49 2.77 -16.57 -4.78
N GLY A 50 2.92 -17.29 -3.67
CA GLY A 50 2.05 -18.41 -3.33
C GLY A 50 0.59 -17.96 -3.20
N LYS A 51 -0.35 -18.87 -3.43
CA LYS A 51 -1.80 -18.63 -3.30
C LYS A 51 -2.22 -18.28 -1.86
N TYR A 52 -1.34 -18.48 -0.88
CA TYR A 52 -1.58 -18.36 0.55
C TYR A 52 -0.60 -17.40 1.20
N GLU A 53 -1.06 -16.63 2.19
CA GLU A 53 -0.26 -15.77 3.06
C GLU A 53 -0.14 -16.46 4.44
N ILE A 54 1.06 -16.45 5.02
CA ILE A 54 1.27 -16.85 6.42
C ILE A 54 1.31 -15.56 7.22
N LEU A 55 0.33 -15.34 8.08
CA LEU A 55 0.32 -14.19 8.97
C LEU A 55 1.19 -14.45 10.19
N VAL A 56 2.13 -13.56 10.43
CA VAL A 56 2.99 -13.57 11.61
C VAL A 56 2.82 -12.28 12.41
N PRO A 57 2.99 -12.32 13.74
CA PRO A 57 3.01 -11.10 14.55
C PRO A 57 4.10 -10.15 14.04
N ILE A 58 3.81 -8.84 14.04
CA ILE A 58 4.82 -7.84 13.69
C ILE A 58 5.84 -7.79 14.81
N LYS A 59 7.08 -8.18 14.51
CA LYS A 59 8.20 -8.18 15.47
C LYS A 59 8.87 -6.81 15.60
N ASP A 60 8.73 -5.96 14.60
CA ASP A 60 9.31 -4.63 14.59
C ASP A 60 8.43 -3.66 15.41
N ASN A 61 8.81 -3.47 16.67
CA ASN A 61 8.14 -2.51 17.55
C ASN A 61 8.26 -1.07 17.04
N ASN A 62 9.32 -0.72 16.31
CA ASN A 62 9.48 0.64 15.78
C ASN A 62 8.43 0.93 14.72
N LEU A 63 8.11 -0.06 13.87
CA LEU A 63 7.03 0.04 12.91
C LEU A 63 5.69 0.34 13.61
N VAL A 64 5.30 -0.49 14.59
CA VAL A 64 4.03 -0.32 15.32
C VAL A 64 4.00 1.03 16.03
N ASN A 65 5.06 1.39 16.74
CA ASN A 65 5.17 2.66 17.46
C ASN A 65 5.05 3.86 16.51
N SER A 66 5.67 3.81 15.32
CA SER A 66 5.56 4.89 14.33
C SER A 66 4.14 5.08 13.81
N ILE A 67 3.39 3.98 13.62
CA ILE A 67 1.97 4.02 13.23
C ILE A 67 1.15 4.62 14.37
N CYS A 68 1.35 4.15 15.61
CA CYS A 68 0.67 4.66 16.79
C CYS A 68 0.91 6.15 16.99
N GLU A 69 2.15 6.61 16.87
CA GLU A 69 2.50 8.02 17.02
C GLU A 69 1.88 8.91 15.94
N PHE A 70 1.91 8.46 14.68
CA PHE A 70 1.39 9.20 13.53
C PHE A 70 -0.13 9.39 13.60
N TYR A 71 -0.87 8.33 13.91
CA TYR A 71 -2.34 8.37 14.04
C TYR A 71 -2.81 8.78 15.44
N GLY A 72 -1.89 8.90 16.40
CA GLY A 72 -2.23 9.16 17.80
C GLY A 72 -3.12 8.07 18.37
N ILE A 73 -2.76 6.82 18.14
CA ILE A 73 -3.48 5.64 18.62
C ILE A 73 -3.27 5.52 20.14
N LYS A 74 -4.37 5.46 20.90
CA LYS A 74 -4.36 5.29 22.36
C LYS A 74 -3.85 3.90 22.77
N GLU A 75 -3.32 3.80 23.99
CA GLU A 75 -2.70 2.58 24.54
C GLU A 75 -3.68 1.43 24.80
N ASP A 76 -4.98 1.71 24.88
CA ASP A 76 -6.05 0.71 25.00
C ASP A 76 -6.35 -0.02 23.68
N PHE A 77 -5.77 0.44 22.55
CA PHE A 77 -5.83 -0.30 21.30
C PHE A 77 -4.99 -1.59 21.40
N PRO A 78 -5.54 -2.76 21.05
CA PRO A 78 -4.82 -4.03 21.14
C PRO A 78 -3.83 -4.20 19.97
N ALA A 79 -2.72 -3.47 20.03
CA ALA A 79 -1.69 -3.43 18.99
C ALA A 79 -0.95 -4.77 18.81
N ASP A 80 -1.00 -5.65 19.81
CA ASP A 80 -0.51 -7.03 19.78
C ASP A 80 -1.36 -7.96 18.90
N GLN A 81 -2.50 -7.48 18.41
CA GLN A 81 -3.32 -8.12 17.38
C GLN A 81 -2.99 -7.64 15.95
N LEU A 82 -1.89 -6.90 15.77
CA LEU A 82 -1.37 -6.53 14.45
C LEU A 82 -0.42 -7.59 13.89
N PHE A 83 -0.76 -8.10 12.72
CA PHE A 83 -0.05 -9.16 12.01
C PHE A 83 0.36 -8.69 10.62
N SER A 84 1.39 -9.30 10.06
CA SER A 84 1.82 -9.05 8.68
C SER A 84 2.03 -10.37 7.95
N SER A 85 1.76 -10.38 6.65
CA SER A 85 2.06 -11.50 5.76
C SER A 85 3.52 -11.55 5.31
N SER A 86 4.32 -10.54 5.68
CA SER A 86 5.74 -10.43 5.32
C SER A 86 6.55 -9.81 6.46
N GLU A 87 7.83 -10.18 6.53
CA GLU A 87 8.78 -9.57 7.47
C GLU A 87 8.93 -8.05 7.25
N THR A 88 8.69 -7.59 6.02
CA THR A 88 8.79 -6.17 5.64
C THR A 88 7.63 -5.30 6.11
N GLY A 89 6.55 -5.89 6.65
CA GLY A 89 5.39 -5.12 7.16
C GLY A 89 4.54 -4.43 6.10
N ASN A 90 4.71 -4.72 4.80
CA ASN A 90 4.04 -3.96 3.72
C ASN A 90 2.50 -3.95 3.82
N LYS A 91 1.91 -4.99 4.41
CA LYS A 91 0.49 -5.08 4.71
C LYS A 91 0.35 -5.45 6.19
N VAL A 92 -0.42 -4.67 6.92
CA VAL A 92 -0.72 -4.91 8.33
C VAL A 92 -2.18 -5.29 8.44
N TYR A 93 -2.44 -6.43 9.04
CA TYR A 93 -3.75 -6.99 9.30
C TYR A 93 -4.05 -6.90 10.79
N PHE A 94 -5.30 -6.61 11.14
CA PHE A 94 -5.82 -6.67 12.49
C PHE A 94 -6.69 -7.91 12.62
N VAL A 95 -6.36 -8.79 13.57
CA VAL A 95 -7.04 -10.08 13.76
C VAL A 95 -7.78 -10.12 15.11
N SER A 96 -8.79 -10.99 15.27
CA SER A 96 -9.42 -11.17 16.59
C SER A 96 -8.48 -11.88 17.58
N ALA A 97 -8.83 -11.85 18.87
CA ALA A 97 -8.00 -12.44 19.92
C ALA A 97 -7.88 -13.97 19.75
N GLU A 98 -8.97 -14.61 19.32
CA GLU A 98 -9.06 -16.04 19.04
C GLU A 98 -8.22 -16.40 17.82
N VAL A 99 -8.25 -15.58 16.76
CA VAL A 99 -7.41 -15.79 15.57
C VAL A 99 -5.94 -15.63 15.91
N LYS A 100 -5.57 -14.64 16.74
CA LYS A 100 -4.22 -14.48 17.28
C LYS A 100 -3.77 -15.74 18.03
N GLN A 101 -4.61 -16.29 18.91
CA GLN A 101 -4.31 -17.50 19.67
C GLN A 101 -4.11 -18.71 18.74
N MET A 102 -4.99 -18.88 17.75
CA MET A 102 -4.89 -19.94 16.75
C MET A 102 -3.60 -19.83 15.92
N LEU A 103 -3.25 -18.64 15.45
CA LEU A 103 -2.01 -18.39 14.69
C LEU A 103 -0.77 -18.63 15.56
N GLY A 104 -0.82 -18.26 16.85
CA GLY A 104 0.27 -18.52 17.80
C GLY A 104 0.45 -20.01 18.12
N ALA A 105 -0.61 -20.82 18.02
CA ALA A 105 -0.54 -22.27 18.20
C ALA A 105 0.04 -23.01 16.99
N ASP A 106 0.07 -22.38 15.80
CA ASP A 106 0.69 -22.95 14.61
C ASP A 106 2.22 -22.75 14.60
N ILE A 107 2.88 -23.37 15.58
CA ILE A 107 4.34 -23.30 15.77
C ILE A 107 5.10 -23.81 14.53
N ARG A 108 4.47 -24.69 13.74
CA ARG A 108 5.06 -25.29 12.54
C ARG A 108 4.80 -24.48 11.26
N GLY A 109 4.04 -23.38 11.32
CA GLY A 109 3.72 -22.55 10.15
C GLY A 109 2.97 -23.31 9.05
N GLN A 110 2.18 -24.31 9.43
CA GLN A 110 1.44 -25.18 8.49
C GLN A 110 0.11 -24.56 8.05
N LEU A 111 -0.38 -23.57 8.79
CA LEU A 111 -1.63 -22.90 8.53
C LEU A 111 -1.43 -21.82 7.47
N HIS A 112 -1.81 -22.19 6.26
CA HIS A 112 -1.89 -21.28 5.13
C HIS A 112 -3.21 -20.50 5.17
N THR A 113 -3.14 -19.20 5.38
CA THR A 113 -4.33 -18.33 5.37
C THR A 113 -4.52 -17.71 3.99
N VAL A 114 -5.77 -17.62 3.52
CA VAL A 114 -6.10 -16.82 2.33
C VAL A 114 -6.35 -15.37 2.75
N HIS A 115 -7.23 -15.20 3.73
CA HIS A 115 -7.48 -13.95 4.44
C HIS A 115 -7.73 -14.26 5.91
N ALA A 116 -7.07 -13.55 6.82
CA ALA A 116 -7.31 -13.63 8.25
C ALA A 116 -7.32 -12.21 8.82
N GLY A 117 -8.41 -11.86 9.49
CA GLY A 117 -8.65 -10.50 9.98
C GLY A 117 -8.95 -9.50 8.86
N VAL A 118 -8.77 -8.22 9.20
CA VAL A 118 -9.05 -7.07 8.33
C VAL A 118 -7.73 -6.40 7.98
N LYS A 119 -7.54 -6.03 6.71
CA LYS A 119 -6.33 -5.28 6.34
C LYS A 119 -6.46 -3.86 6.90
N MET A 120 -5.70 -3.56 7.94
CA MET A 120 -5.76 -2.30 8.66
C MET A 120 -4.87 -1.23 8.00
N PHE A 121 -3.62 -1.56 7.70
CA PHE A 121 -2.68 -0.64 7.08
C PHE A 121 -1.99 -1.26 5.87
N GLU A 122 -1.56 -0.41 4.95
CA GLU A 122 -0.75 -0.81 3.81
C GLU A 122 0.31 0.26 3.53
N ARG A 123 1.54 -0.20 3.29
CA ARG A 123 2.65 0.67 2.96
C ARG A 123 2.45 1.26 1.56
N ASN A 124 2.46 2.57 1.47
CA ASN A 124 2.47 3.38 0.28
C ASN A 124 3.87 3.98 0.12
N SER A 125 4.59 3.54 -0.91
CA SER A 125 5.98 3.99 -1.18
C SER A 125 6.00 5.41 -1.76
N ALA A 126 5.54 6.38 -0.97
CA ALA A 126 5.67 7.79 -1.28
C ALA A 126 7.09 8.28 -0.99
N LYS A 127 7.59 9.24 -1.78
CA LYS A 127 8.90 9.86 -1.58
C LYS A 127 8.73 11.18 -0.84
N GLY A 128 9.73 11.55 -0.02
CA GLY A 128 9.75 12.83 0.70
C GLY A 128 9.26 12.70 2.14
N ASN A 129 8.82 13.81 2.73
CA ASN A 129 8.34 13.88 4.11
C ASN A 129 6.86 13.43 4.23
N ILE A 130 6.59 12.20 3.79
CA ILE A 130 5.25 11.61 3.75
C ILE A 130 5.27 10.31 4.53
N PHE A 131 4.36 10.17 5.48
CA PHE A 131 4.24 8.93 6.24
C PHE A 131 3.72 7.81 5.35
N GLU A 132 4.40 6.67 5.38
CA GLU A 132 4.25 5.63 4.38
C GLU A 132 3.12 4.63 4.68
N TYR A 133 2.61 4.52 5.91
CA TYR A 133 1.54 3.58 6.20
C TYR A 133 0.17 4.23 6.06
N ARG A 134 -0.61 3.76 5.08
CA ARG A 134 -1.98 4.21 4.82
C ARG A 134 -2.98 3.34 5.59
N LEU A 135 -3.85 3.97 6.37
CA LEU A 135 -5.05 3.35 6.94
C LEU A 135 -6.02 2.96 5.82
N ARG A 136 -6.45 1.70 5.80
CA ARG A 136 -7.40 1.16 4.85
C ARG A 136 -8.82 1.41 5.35
N GLN A 137 -9.74 1.67 4.42
CA GLN A 137 -11.14 1.98 4.71
C GLN A 137 -11.83 0.93 5.60
N GLU A 138 -11.57 -0.36 5.33
CA GLU A 138 -12.08 -1.51 6.11
C GLU A 138 -11.57 -1.55 7.57
N GLY A 139 -10.39 -0.98 7.84
CA GLY A 139 -9.80 -0.93 9.17
C GLY A 139 -10.32 0.23 10.04
N VAL A 140 -10.87 1.27 9.42
CA VAL A 140 -11.32 2.48 10.13
C VAL A 140 -12.29 2.18 11.28
N PRO A 141 -13.35 1.34 11.15
CA PRO A 141 -14.27 1.06 12.25
C PRO A 141 -13.58 0.56 13.52
N PHE A 142 -12.50 -0.19 13.37
CA PHE A 142 -11.77 -0.81 14.48
C PHE A 142 -10.75 0.14 15.10
N LEU A 143 -10.20 1.08 14.32
CA LEU A 143 -9.16 1.98 14.77
C LEU A 143 -9.68 3.33 15.25
N MET A 144 -10.71 3.87 14.60
CA MET A 144 -11.22 5.22 14.81
C MET A 144 -11.51 5.57 16.29
N PRO A 145 -12.09 4.68 17.12
CA PRO A 145 -12.31 5.00 18.55
C PRO A 145 -11.02 5.32 19.34
N TYR A 146 -9.89 4.80 18.86
CA TYR A 146 -8.58 4.93 19.46
C TYR A 146 -7.73 6.04 18.82
N MET A 147 -8.19 6.66 17.73
CA MET A 147 -7.44 7.71 17.03
C MET A 147 -7.62 9.08 17.69
N SER A 148 -6.53 9.84 17.79
CA SER A 148 -6.54 11.24 18.24
C SER A 148 -5.95 12.23 17.23
N LYS A 149 -5.15 11.75 16.27
CA LYS A 149 -4.57 12.56 15.19
C LYS A 149 -5.10 12.10 13.84
N ARG A 150 -4.82 12.89 12.80
CA ARG A 150 -5.16 12.57 11.39
C ARG A 150 -6.66 12.44 11.12
N VAL A 151 -7.51 12.95 12.01
CA VAL A 151 -8.96 13.02 11.78
C VAL A 151 -9.33 14.45 11.43
N LEU A 152 -9.91 14.66 10.27
CA LEU A 152 -10.51 15.93 9.85
C LEU A 152 -12.02 15.77 9.83
N ASN A 153 -12.73 16.55 10.64
CA ASN A 153 -14.17 16.70 10.52
C ASN A 153 -14.46 17.66 9.35
N VAL A 154 -15.36 17.26 8.47
CA VAL A 154 -15.66 17.93 7.20
C VAL A 154 -17.16 18.16 7.11
N ASP A 155 -17.57 19.37 6.77
CA ASP A 155 -18.98 19.70 6.58
C ASP A 155 -19.55 19.07 5.32
N LYS A 156 -20.89 19.02 5.21
CA LYS A 156 -21.57 18.31 4.14
C LYS A 156 -21.18 18.83 2.75
N GLU A 157 -20.93 20.11 2.60
CA GLU A 157 -20.58 20.78 1.35
C GLU A 157 -19.28 20.21 0.77
N ASP A 158 -18.20 20.25 1.56
CA ASP A 158 -16.90 19.69 1.17
C ASP A 158 -16.97 18.17 1.02
N PHE A 159 -17.66 17.49 1.94
CA PHE A 159 -17.83 16.03 1.90
C PHE A 159 -18.53 15.60 0.59
N SER A 160 -19.51 16.39 0.11
CA SER A 160 -20.19 16.16 -1.16
C SER A 160 -19.26 16.28 -2.36
N VAL A 161 -18.30 17.21 -2.32
CA VAL A 161 -17.29 17.35 -3.38
C VAL A 161 -16.37 16.13 -3.40
N PHE A 162 -15.92 15.68 -2.22
CA PHE A 162 -15.13 14.46 -2.08
C PHE A 162 -15.86 13.24 -2.64
N LEU A 163 -17.15 13.08 -2.35
CA LEU A 163 -17.96 11.97 -2.87
C LEU A 163 -18.08 11.99 -4.40
N LYS A 164 -18.20 13.18 -5.01
CA LYS A 164 -18.36 13.32 -6.47
C LYS A 164 -17.04 13.21 -7.24
N LYS A 165 -15.98 13.85 -6.74
CA LYS A 165 -14.71 14.00 -7.46
C LYS A 165 -13.63 13.01 -7.02
N GLY A 166 -13.75 12.45 -5.82
CA GLY A 166 -12.71 11.62 -5.21
C GLY A 166 -11.44 12.37 -4.79
N CYS A 167 -11.34 13.67 -5.08
CA CYS A 167 -10.23 14.52 -4.66
C CYS A 167 -10.66 15.99 -4.57
N MET A 168 -9.84 16.79 -3.88
CA MET A 168 -10.03 18.24 -3.72
C MET A 168 -8.69 18.93 -3.45
N LEU A 169 -8.48 20.12 -4.02
CA LEU A 169 -7.35 20.98 -3.63
C LEU A 169 -7.55 21.48 -2.19
N MET A 170 -6.48 21.55 -1.41
CA MET A 170 -6.58 22.08 -0.03
C MET A 170 -7.05 23.54 -0.02
N ALA A 171 -6.71 24.31 -1.05
CA ALA A 171 -7.18 25.67 -1.24
C ALA A 171 -8.71 25.79 -1.42
N ASP A 172 -9.38 24.72 -1.88
CA ASP A 172 -10.81 24.70 -2.18
C ASP A 172 -11.67 24.29 -0.98
N LEU A 173 -11.07 23.80 0.12
CA LEU A 173 -11.80 23.45 1.34
C LEU A 173 -12.61 24.65 1.84
N GLN A 174 -13.87 24.43 2.20
CA GLN A 174 -14.76 25.45 2.73
C GLN A 174 -15.06 25.25 4.22
N THR A 175 -14.88 24.04 4.75
CA THR A 175 -15.06 23.69 6.15
C THR A 175 -14.16 24.58 7.03
N PRO A 176 -14.73 25.32 8.01
CA PRO A 176 -13.97 26.20 8.88
C PRO A 176 -12.82 25.48 9.61
N GLY A 177 -11.62 26.06 9.60
CA GLY A 177 -10.42 25.51 10.24
C GLY A 177 -9.81 24.29 9.55
N ALA A 178 -10.45 23.72 8.51
CA ALA A 178 -9.94 22.53 7.84
C ALA A 178 -8.61 22.76 7.11
N LYS A 179 -8.42 23.94 6.50
CA LYS A 179 -7.17 24.32 5.82
C LYS A 179 -6.00 24.35 6.78
N GLU A 180 -6.11 25.15 7.85
CA GLU A 180 -5.07 25.28 8.87
C GLU A 180 -4.70 23.91 9.47
N LYS A 181 -5.71 23.10 9.78
CA LYS A 181 -5.52 21.74 10.29
C LYS A 181 -4.79 20.83 9.30
N MET A 182 -5.06 20.94 8.00
CA MET A 182 -4.39 20.17 6.95
C MET A 182 -2.97 20.67 6.65
N GLU A 183 -2.72 21.97 6.78
CA GLU A 183 -1.40 22.58 6.64
C GLU A 183 -0.46 22.16 7.78
N GLY A 184 -0.98 22.10 9.01
CA GLY A 184 -0.24 21.62 10.18
C GLY A 184 0.03 20.10 10.21
N MET A 185 -0.53 19.34 9.27
CA MET A 185 -0.34 17.88 9.19
C MET A 185 0.80 17.50 8.24
N GLN A 186 1.63 16.54 8.64
CA GLN A 186 2.57 15.87 7.73
C GLN A 186 1.82 15.23 6.54
N GLY A 187 2.47 15.04 5.39
CA GLY A 187 1.89 14.27 4.30
C GLY A 187 1.58 12.83 4.72
N GLY A 188 0.51 12.25 4.18
CA GLY A 188 0.11 10.86 4.44
C GLY A 188 -1.39 10.69 4.59
N CYS A 189 -1.80 9.55 5.14
CA CYS A 189 -3.22 9.24 5.29
C CYS A 189 -3.92 10.22 6.24
N VAL A 190 -5.17 10.55 5.94
CA VAL A 190 -6.04 11.38 6.78
C VAL A 190 -7.44 10.78 6.72
N LEU A 191 -8.13 10.70 7.86
CA LEU A 191 -9.50 10.26 7.95
C LEU A 191 -10.42 11.48 7.85
N LEU A 192 -11.27 11.51 6.84
CA LEU A 192 -12.31 12.51 6.68
C LEU A 192 -13.59 11.99 7.35
N VAL A 193 -14.11 12.70 8.33
CA VAL A 193 -15.33 12.33 9.06
C VAL A 193 -16.40 13.38 8.75
N LEU A 194 -17.59 12.94 8.36
CA LEU A 194 -18.70 13.86 8.10
C LEU A 194 -19.15 14.49 9.42
N ASN A 195 -19.08 15.82 9.49
CA ASN A 195 -19.64 16.61 10.58
C ASN A 195 -21.17 16.65 10.43
N SER A 196 -21.88 15.82 11.19
CA SER A 196 -23.34 15.75 11.13
C SER A 196 -23.92 15.21 12.42
N GLU A 197 -25.02 15.80 12.88
CA GLU A 197 -25.80 15.28 14.02
C GLU A 197 -26.48 13.94 13.70
N GLN A 198 -26.76 13.67 12.42
CA GLN A 198 -27.43 12.44 11.97
C GLN A 198 -26.48 11.23 11.91
N TYR A 199 -25.20 11.47 11.64
CA TYR A 199 -24.20 10.43 11.39
C TYR A 199 -23.17 10.42 12.51
N THR A 200 -23.58 9.92 13.68
CA THR A 200 -22.76 9.86 14.90
C THR A 200 -22.66 8.42 15.44
N GLY A 201 -21.72 8.19 16.38
CA GLY A 201 -21.53 6.90 17.02
C GLY A 201 -21.23 5.79 16.02
N SER A 202 -21.99 4.69 16.08
CA SER A 202 -21.88 3.56 15.16
C SER A 202 -22.33 3.86 13.72
N ASN A 203 -23.08 4.96 13.50
CA ASN A 203 -23.51 5.41 12.18
C ASN A 203 -22.63 6.55 11.63
N THR A 204 -21.49 6.83 12.27
CA THR A 204 -20.52 7.81 11.77
C THR A 204 -20.11 7.49 10.34
N VAL A 205 -20.10 8.50 9.47
CA VAL A 205 -19.70 8.34 8.07
C VAL A 205 -18.31 8.94 7.87
N PHE A 206 -17.44 8.17 7.23
CA PHE A 206 -16.03 8.54 7.06
C PHE A 206 -15.45 8.00 5.75
N MET A 207 -14.34 8.60 5.33
CA MET A 207 -13.55 8.20 4.17
C MET A 207 -12.05 8.31 4.47
N ALA A 208 -11.31 7.24 4.23
CA ALA A 208 -9.85 7.28 4.24
C ALA A 208 -9.35 8.05 3.01
N GLY A 209 -8.65 9.14 3.26
CA GLY A 209 -8.02 9.99 2.25
C GLY A 209 -6.51 10.08 2.43
N TRP A 210 -5.90 10.80 1.50
CA TRP A 210 -4.46 11.03 1.45
C TRP A 210 -4.19 12.49 1.27
N ARG A 211 -3.59 13.08 2.30
CA ARG A 211 -3.10 14.44 2.29
C ARG A 211 -1.76 14.46 1.57
N GLY A 212 -1.78 14.90 0.32
CA GLY A 212 -0.58 15.22 -0.46
C GLY A 212 -0.06 16.61 -0.14
N THR A 213 0.77 17.17 -1.02
CA THR A 213 1.36 18.50 -0.82
C THR A 213 0.35 19.63 -1.00
N HIS A 214 -0.56 19.50 -1.97
CA HIS A 214 -1.52 20.56 -2.35
C HIS A 214 -2.98 20.07 -2.41
N GLN A 215 -3.20 18.76 -2.34
CA GLN A 215 -4.51 18.15 -2.53
C GLN A 215 -4.74 17.00 -1.56
N ILE A 216 -6.02 16.66 -1.41
CA ILE A 216 -6.48 15.48 -0.70
C ILE A 216 -7.12 14.54 -1.73
N THR A 217 -6.64 13.30 -1.82
CA THR A 217 -7.20 12.25 -2.69
C THR A 217 -7.78 11.13 -1.85
N LEU A 218 -9.00 10.69 -2.15
CA LEU A 218 -9.63 9.56 -1.48
C LEU A 218 -9.04 8.23 -1.90
N PHE A 219 -9.03 7.30 -0.96
CA PHE A 219 -8.63 5.92 -1.17
C PHE A 219 -9.77 4.94 -0.90
N VAL A 220 -10.94 5.34 -1.38
CA VAL A 220 -12.21 4.62 -1.25
C VAL A 220 -12.61 4.09 -2.62
N SER A 221 -13.24 2.92 -2.68
CA SER A 221 -13.67 2.34 -3.95
C SER A 221 -14.81 3.14 -4.58
N LYS A 222 -14.94 3.12 -5.91
CA LYS A 222 -16.02 3.83 -6.61
C LYS A 222 -17.42 3.39 -6.14
N TYR A 223 -17.60 2.10 -5.90
CA TYR A 223 -18.86 1.55 -5.39
C TYR A 223 -19.19 2.06 -3.99
N GLU A 224 -18.19 2.22 -3.14
CA GLU A 224 -18.38 2.76 -1.80
C GLU A 224 -18.65 4.27 -1.84
N LEU A 225 -17.96 5.03 -2.70
CA LEU A 225 -18.30 6.44 -2.94
C LEU A 225 -19.72 6.60 -3.47
N GLN A 226 -20.15 5.75 -4.40
CA GLN A 226 -21.53 5.75 -4.92
C GLN A 226 -22.54 5.41 -3.82
N ALA A 227 -22.27 4.39 -2.99
CA ALA A 227 -23.14 4.03 -1.87
C ALA A 227 -23.25 5.17 -0.85
N LEU A 228 -22.14 5.81 -0.50
CA LEU A 228 -22.11 6.96 0.40
C LEU A 228 -22.79 8.19 -0.21
N SER A 229 -22.62 8.44 -1.51
CA SER A 229 -23.34 9.50 -2.24
C SER A 229 -24.85 9.27 -2.19
N ASN A 230 -25.31 8.04 -2.47
CA ASN A 230 -26.73 7.71 -2.40
C ASN A 230 -27.28 7.87 -0.98
N LYS A 231 -26.49 7.44 0.03
CA LYS A 231 -26.84 7.57 1.45
C LYS A 231 -26.94 9.03 1.91
N ILE A 232 -26.01 9.90 1.52
CA ILE A 232 -25.86 11.26 2.07
C ILE A 232 -26.55 12.33 1.22
N LEU A 233 -26.52 12.16 -0.11
CA LEU A 233 -27.04 13.13 -1.09
C LEU A 233 -28.40 12.73 -1.66
N GLY A 234 -28.84 11.48 -1.46
CA GLY A 234 -30.12 11.01 -1.99
C GLY A 234 -30.16 10.85 -3.51
N THR A 235 -29.01 10.77 -4.17
CA THR A 235 -28.91 10.62 -5.63
C THR A 235 -29.34 9.22 -6.06
N THR A 236 -30.52 9.06 -6.68
CA THR A 236 -30.84 7.86 -7.47
C THR A 236 -30.25 8.06 -8.87
N SER A 237 -29.06 7.52 -9.14
CA SER A 237 -28.39 7.72 -10.43
C SER A 237 -29.17 7.06 -11.58
N SER A 238 -29.77 7.87 -12.45
CA SER A 238 -30.16 7.50 -13.82
C SER A 238 -28.92 7.34 -14.68
N LYS A 239 -28.90 6.29 -15.52
CA LYS A 239 -27.76 5.75 -16.32
C LYS A 239 -27.02 6.74 -17.25
N ASP A 240 -27.43 8.01 -17.33
CA ASP A 240 -26.84 9.02 -18.22
C ASP A 240 -25.68 9.82 -17.58
N GLU A 241 -25.54 9.84 -16.24
CA GLU A 241 -24.42 10.55 -15.57
C GLU A 241 -23.09 9.77 -15.61
N GLU A 242 -23.13 8.42 -15.68
CA GLU A 242 -21.94 7.56 -15.78
C GLU A 242 -21.00 7.93 -16.94
N LYS A 243 -21.53 8.48 -18.05
CA LYS A 243 -20.72 8.88 -19.21
C LYS A 243 -20.02 10.23 -19.04
N LYS A 244 -20.53 11.12 -18.19
CA LYS A 244 -19.88 12.40 -17.84
C LYS A 244 -18.79 12.18 -16.79
N ASP A 245 -19.05 11.35 -15.79
CA ASP A 245 -18.11 11.07 -14.69
C ASP A 245 -16.83 10.41 -15.22
N VAL A 246 -16.92 9.48 -16.17
CA VAL A 246 -15.74 8.88 -16.83
C VAL A 246 -14.88 9.90 -17.59
N LYS A 247 -15.49 11.00 -18.08
CA LYS A 247 -14.79 12.06 -18.82
C LYS A 247 -14.11 13.06 -17.87
N GLU A 248 -14.70 13.34 -16.71
CA GLU A 248 -14.08 14.14 -15.65
C GLU A 248 -12.98 13.35 -14.91
N GLU A 249 -13.18 12.06 -14.65
CA GLU A 249 -12.14 11.16 -14.08
C GLU A 249 -10.88 11.08 -14.95
N LYS A 250 -11.02 10.99 -16.28
CA LYS A 250 -9.86 11.01 -17.20
C LYS A 250 -9.12 12.34 -17.19
N LYS A 251 -9.79 13.45 -16.80
CA LYS A 251 -9.13 14.74 -16.58
C LYS A 251 -8.44 14.76 -15.21
N GLY A 252 -9.10 14.32 -14.14
CA GLY A 252 -8.52 14.25 -12.79
C GLY A 252 -7.26 13.38 -12.70
N VAL A 253 -7.29 12.16 -13.27
CA VAL A 253 -6.10 11.27 -13.32
C VAL A 253 -4.98 11.87 -14.20
N LYS A 254 -5.34 12.67 -15.22
CA LYS A 254 -4.36 13.36 -16.07
C LYS A 254 -3.77 14.59 -15.36
N GLU A 255 -4.50 15.22 -14.46
CA GLU A 255 -4.04 16.29 -13.58
C GLU A 255 -3.16 15.74 -12.47
N GLU A 256 -3.55 14.66 -11.78
CA GLU A 256 -2.68 13.97 -10.80
C GLU A 256 -1.33 13.55 -11.41
N LYS A 257 -1.33 13.00 -12.63
CA LYS A 257 -0.08 12.66 -13.34
C LYS A 257 0.74 13.88 -13.74
N LYS A 258 0.12 15.05 -13.95
CA LYS A 258 0.82 16.30 -14.24
C LYS A 258 1.39 16.93 -12.98
N ASP A 259 0.67 16.91 -11.87
CA ASP A 259 1.10 17.49 -10.61
C ASP A 259 2.24 16.68 -9.99
N VAL A 260 2.16 15.34 -10.02
CA VAL A 260 3.29 14.46 -9.67
C VAL A 260 4.51 14.71 -10.57
N LYS A 261 4.30 15.08 -11.85
CA LYS A 261 5.41 15.39 -12.77
C LYS A 261 6.01 16.78 -12.51
N LYS A 262 5.21 17.76 -12.07
CA LYS A 262 5.68 19.09 -11.65
C LYS A 262 6.45 19.00 -10.33
N GLU A 263 5.91 18.34 -9.31
CA GLU A 263 6.60 18.14 -8.03
C GLU A 263 7.96 17.43 -8.20
N ASN A 264 8.04 16.42 -9.09
CA ASN A 264 9.32 15.78 -9.40
C ASN A 264 10.32 16.69 -10.15
N LYS A 265 9.83 17.70 -10.87
CA LYS A 265 10.65 18.68 -11.58
C LYS A 265 11.17 19.73 -10.61
N ASP A 266 10.31 20.23 -9.72
CA ASP A 266 10.65 21.25 -8.74
C ASP A 266 11.69 20.72 -7.73
N VAL A 267 11.51 19.48 -7.25
CA VAL A 267 12.51 18.78 -6.40
C VAL A 267 13.85 18.57 -7.14
N LYS A 268 13.84 18.45 -8.47
CA LYS A 268 15.07 18.32 -9.27
C LYS A 268 15.78 19.66 -9.45
N GLU A 269 15.03 20.75 -9.53
CA GLU A 269 15.56 22.11 -9.61
C GLU A 269 16.13 22.57 -8.25
N GLU A 270 15.44 22.31 -7.13
CA GLU A 270 15.98 22.55 -5.78
C GLU A 270 17.26 21.75 -5.50
N LYS A 271 17.33 20.47 -5.92
CA LYS A 271 18.54 19.65 -5.79
C LYS A 271 19.72 20.13 -6.62
N LYS A 272 19.47 20.87 -7.72
CA LYS A 272 20.54 21.51 -8.49
C LYS A 272 21.07 22.74 -7.75
N GLY A 273 20.18 23.58 -7.22
CA GLY A 273 20.58 24.74 -6.39
C GLY A 273 21.42 24.32 -5.18
N VAL A 274 20.99 23.32 -4.41
CA VAL A 274 21.73 22.80 -3.25
C VAL A 274 23.08 22.17 -3.64
N LYS A 275 23.22 21.63 -4.86
CA LYS A 275 24.50 21.11 -5.37
C LYS A 275 25.46 22.22 -5.82
N GLU A 276 24.95 23.35 -6.27
CA GLU A 276 25.74 24.51 -6.65
C GLU A 276 26.23 25.23 -5.39
N GLU A 277 25.35 25.48 -4.40
CA GLU A 277 25.75 26.06 -3.10
C GLU A 277 26.79 25.20 -2.37
N LYS A 278 26.67 23.86 -2.40
CA LYS A 278 27.67 22.96 -1.80
C LYS A 278 29.01 22.94 -2.53
N LYS A 279 29.07 23.34 -3.81
CA LYS A 279 30.34 23.47 -4.54
C LYS A 279 31.01 24.80 -4.22
N ASP A 280 30.24 25.85 -4.04
CA ASP A 280 30.76 27.18 -3.72
C ASP A 280 31.33 27.22 -2.28
N VAL A 281 30.62 26.64 -1.31
CA VAL A 281 31.12 26.45 0.07
C VAL A 281 32.39 25.57 0.12
N LYS A 282 32.59 24.67 -0.85
CA LYS A 282 33.79 23.81 -0.92
C LYS A 282 34.98 24.50 -1.59
N LYS A 283 34.75 25.55 -2.39
CA LYS A 283 35.81 26.42 -2.93
C LYS A 283 36.28 27.40 -1.86
N GLU A 284 35.35 28.06 -1.17
CA GLU A 284 35.70 28.99 -0.08
C GLU A 284 36.49 28.30 1.05
N ASN A 285 36.14 27.05 1.40
CA ASN A 285 36.90 26.29 2.40
C ASN A 285 38.28 25.79 1.92
N LYS A 286 38.57 25.80 0.61
CA LYS A 286 39.90 25.52 0.08
C LYS A 286 40.77 26.75 0.12
N ASP A 287 40.22 27.91 -0.24
CA ASP A 287 40.95 29.18 -0.28
C ASP A 287 41.40 29.61 1.14
N VAL A 288 40.57 29.36 2.17
CA VAL A 288 40.93 29.60 3.59
C VAL A 288 42.02 28.65 4.11
N LYS A 289 42.27 27.52 3.43
CA LYS A 289 43.32 26.54 3.81
C LYS A 289 44.67 26.81 3.15
N GLU A 290 44.73 27.66 2.12
CA GLU A 290 45.97 28.07 1.46
C GLU A 290 46.55 29.37 2.03
N GLU A 291 45.79 30.11 2.86
CA GLU A 291 46.24 31.33 3.55
C GLU A 291 46.58 31.13 5.06
N LYS A 292 46.76 29.89 5.53
CA LYS A 292 47.21 29.57 6.89
C LYS A 292 48.48 28.74 6.91
#